data_AF-A0A8D1QBG6-F1
#
_entry.id   AF-A0A8D1QBG6-F1
#
_cell.length_a   1.000
_cell.length_b   1.000
_cell.length_c   1.000
_cell.angle_alpha   90.00
_cell.angle_beta   90.00
_cell.angle_gamma   90.00
#
_symmetry.space_group_name_H-M   'P 1'
#
loop_
_entity.id
_entity.type
_entity.pdbx_description
1 polymer ?
#
loop_
_entity_poly.entity_id
_entity_poly.type
_entity_poly.pdbx_seq_one_letter_code
_entity_poly.pdbx_strand_id
1 'polypeptide(L)'
;MAGTGLVAGEVVVDALPYFDQGYEAPGVREAAAALVEEETRRYRPTKNYLSYLTAPDYSAFEAPLHMKYVCACALNPEKTWEKGSAPL
;
A
#
# COMPACT_ATOMS: atom_id res chain seq x y z
N MET A 1 44.46 3.54 2.30
CA MET A 1 44.04 3.45 3.72
C MET A 1 42.83 4.35 3.94
N ALA A 2 41.64 3.79 3.85
CA ALA A 2 40.41 4.27 4.49
C ALA A 2 39.46 3.08 4.43
N GLY A 3 39.30 2.39 5.57
CA GLY A 3 38.46 1.21 5.67
C GLY A 3 37.01 1.57 5.40
N THR A 4 36.38 0.87 4.48
CA THR A 4 34.93 0.86 4.30
C THR A 4 34.32 0.13 5.48
N GLY A 5 33.93 0.88 6.52
CA GLY A 5 32.98 0.42 7.51
C GLY A 5 31.60 0.36 6.88
N LEU A 6 31.34 -0.69 6.08
CA LEU A 6 29.98 -0.99 5.66
C LEU A 6 29.21 -1.47 6.89
N VAL A 7 28.19 -0.70 7.26
CA VAL A 7 27.17 -1.14 8.20
C VAL A 7 26.63 -2.48 7.69
N ALA A 8 26.50 -3.48 8.57
CA ALA A 8 25.88 -4.76 8.24
C ALA A 8 24.42 -4.52 7.80
N GLY A 9 24.21 -4.28 6.50
CA GLY A 9 22.93 -3.87 5.92
C GLY A 9 23.05 -2.97 4.69
N GLU A 10 24.18 -2.28 4.50
CA GLU A 10 24.38 -1.40 3.34
C GLU A 10 25.07 -2.20 2.21
N VAL A 11 24.28 -3.03 1.52
CA VAL A 11 24.73 -3.67 0.28
C VAL A 11 24.63 -2.60 -0.81
N VAL A 12 25.77 -2.11 -1.30
CA VAL A 12 25.80 -1.24 -2.48
C VAL A 12 25.40 -2.09 -3.68
N VAL A 13 24.20 -1.86 -4.20
CA VAL A 13 23.71 -2.53 -5.41
C VAL A 13 24.17 -1.72 -6.62
N ASP A 14 24.98 -2.35 -7.47
CA ASP A 14 25.44 -1.77 -8.73
C ASP A 14 24.36 -1.94 -9.80
N ALA A 15 23.50 -0.94 -9.93
CA ALA A 15 22.45 -0.86 -10.94
C ALA A 15 22.20 0.62 -11.26
N LEU A 16 23.11 1.23 -12.01
CA LEU A 16 23.08 2.68 -12.28
C LEU A 16 22.26 2.96 -13.55
N PRO A 17 21.08 3.59 -13.44
CA PRO A 17 20.19 3.78 -14.60
C PRO A 17 20.82 4.58 -15.75
N TYR A 18 21.75 5.49 -15.43
CA TYR A 18 22.41 6.35 -16.43
C TYR A 18 23.60 5.68 -17.11
N PHE A 19 24.21 4.68 -16.46
CA PHE A 19 25.33 3.93 -17.01
C PHE A 19 24.82 2.75 -17.84
N ASP A 20 23.78 2.08 -17.36
CA ASP A 20 23.18 0.89 -17.98
C ASP A 20 22.12 1.25 -19.03
N GLN A 21 22.53 1.92 -20.11
CA GLN A 21 21.64 2.34 -21.21
C GLN A 21 21.03 1.16 -22.00
N GLY A 22 21.62 -0.03 -21.89
CA GLY A 22 21.14 -1.24 -22.57
C GLY A 22 19.90 -1.87 -21.94
N TYR A 23 19.48 -1.43 -20.74
CA TYR A 23 18.30 -1.99 -20.07
C TYR A 23 16.99 -1.67 -20.79
N GLU A 24 16.90 -0.52 -21.47
CA GLU A 24 15.73 -0.12 -22.25
C GLU A 24 15.69 -0.76 -23.66
N ALA A 25 16.66 -1.63 -23.99
CA ALA A 25 16.62 -2.37 -25.23
C ALA A 25 15.42 -3.32 -25.27
N PRO A 26 14.79 -3.51 -26.45
CA PRO A 26 13.61 -4.36 -26.57
C PRO A 26 13.92 -5.80 -26.15
N GLY A 27 13.09 -6.40 -25.31
CA GLY A 27 13.24 -7.78 -24.84
C GLY A 27 14.03 -7.94 -23.54
N VAL A 28 14.81 -6.93 -23.12
CA VAL A 28 15.64 -7.02 -21.90
C VAL A 28 14.78 -6.97 -20.65
N ARG A 29 13.78 -6.08 -20.63
CA ARG A 29 12.84 -5.94 -19.51
C ARG A 29 11.95 -7.17 -19.37
N GLU A 30 11.51 -7.72 -20.49
CA GLU A 30 10.71 -8.94 -20.56
C GLU A 30 11.49 -10.16 -20.09
N ALA A 31 12.76 -10.29 -20.50
CA ALA A 31 13.64 -11.34 -20.03
C ALA A 31 13.89 -11.24 -18.51
N ALA A 32 14.14 -10.04 -18.00
CA ALA A 32 14.31 -9.82 -16.56
C ALA A 32 13.03 -10.16 -15.77
N ALA A 33 11.86 -9.77 -16.27
CA ALA A 33 10.59 -10.08 -15.64
C ALA A 33 10.32 -11.60 -15.57
N ALA A 34 10.62 -12.33 -16.64
CA ALA A 34 10.46 -13.78 -16.69
C ALA A 34 11.33 -14.50 -15.64
N LEU A 35 12.56 -14.04 -15.43
CA LEU A 35 13.46 -14.59 -14.41
C LEU A 35 12.93 -14.31 -12.99
N VAL A 36 12.40 -13.12 -12.74
CA VAL A 36 11.79 -12.77 -11.45
C VAL A 36 10.54 -13.63 -11.18
N GLU A 37 9.71 -13.85 -12.19
CA GLU A 37 8.51 -14.69 -12.06
C GLU A 37 8.87 -16.14 -11.73
N GLU A 38 9.92 -16.70 -12.36
CA GLU A 38 10.37 -18.06 -12.07
C GLU A 38 10.81 -18.22 -10.61
N GLU A 39 11.61 -17.27 -10.10
CA GLU A 39 12.12 -17.30 -8.74
C GLU A 39 11.01 -17.05 -7.70
N THR A 40 10.10 -16.10 -7.96
CA THR A 40 8.95 -15.83 -7.08
C THR A 40 7.93 -16.96 -7.06
N ARG A 41 7.89 -17.81 -8.09
CA ARG A 41 7.09 -19.05 -8.08
C ARG A 41 7.73 -20.14 -7.23
N ARG A 42 9.07 -20.26 -7.27
CA ARG A 42 9.81 -21.28 -6.52
C ARG A 42 9.85 -21.00 -5.03
N TYR A 43 10.02 -19.74 -4.65
CA TYR A 43 10.20 -19.35 -3.26
C TYR A 43 9.01 -18.56 -2.73
N ARG A 44 8.46 -19.00 -1.60
CA ARG A 44 7.39 -18.26 -0.92
C ARG A 44 7.93 -16.92 -0.40
N PRO A 45 7.22 -15.78 -0.58
CA PRO A 45 7.65 -14.51 -0.02
C PRO A 45 7.71 -14.59 1.51
N THR A 46 8.90 -14.41 2.10
CA THR A 46 9.12 -14.48 3.56
C THR A 46 9.26 -13.12 4.22
N LYS A 47 9.63 -12.07 3.46
CA LYS A 47 9.79 -10.71 3.97
C LYS A 47 8.63 -9.84 3.52
N ASN A 48 7.75 -9.49 4.46
CA ASN A 48 6.68 -8.53 4.21
C ASN A 48 7.21 -7.10 4.37
N TYR A 49 7.22 -6.33 3.29
CA TYR A 49 7.65 -4.93 3.28
C TYR A 49 6.67 -3.97 3.97
N LEU A 50 5.54 -4.45 4.48
CA LEU A 50 4.61 -3.67 5.31
C LEU A 50 4.74 -4.05 6.78
N SER A 51 5.62 -4.99 7.14
CA SER A 51 5.77 -5.43 8.54
C SER A 51 6.31 -4.36 9.48
N TYR A 52 7.04 -3.37 8.96
CA TYR A 52 7.50 -2.21 9.75
C TYR A 52 6.42 -1.14 9.90
N LEU A 53 5.31 -1.23 9.17
CA LEU A 53 4.21 -0.29 9.24
C LEU A 53 3.17 -0.78 10.24
N THR A 54 2.58 0.17 10.97
CA THR A 54 1.42 -0.11 11.81
C THR A 54 0.27 -0.62 10.94
N ALA A 55 -0.47 -1.62 11.43
CA ALA A 55 -1.65 -2.12 10.75
C ALA A 55 -2.61 -0.95 10.44
N PRO A 56 -3.07 -0.81 9.18
CA PRO A 56 -3.96 0.29 8.81
C PRO A 56 -5.29 0.16 9.56
N ASP A 57 -5.70 1.26 10.18
CA ASP A 57 -7.02 1.36 10.79
C ASP A 57 -8.06 1.72 9.73
N TYR A 58 -8.78 0.70 9.26
CA TYR A 58 -9.84 0.87 8.27
C TYR A 58 -11.09 1.55 8.86
N SER A 59 -11.24 1.56 10.19
CA SER A 59 -12.39 2.18 10.86
C SER A 59 -12.34 3.72 10.85
N ALA A 60 -11.15 4.31 10.67
CA ALA A 60 -10.98 5.74 10.49
C ALA A 60 -11.60 6.26 9.17
N PHE A 61 -11.80 5.37 8.20
CA PHE A 61 -12.43 5.68 6.90
C PHE A 61 -13.92 5.32 6.85
N GLU A 62 -14.43 4.60 7.86
CA GLU A 62 -15.87 4.39 7.99
C GLU A 62 -16.49 5.72 8.40
N ALA A 63 -17.17 6.37 7.45
CA ALA A 63 -17.85 7.61 7.71
C ALA A 63 -18.76 7.45 8.93
N PRO A 64 -18.61 8.26 9.99
CA PRO A 64 -19.40 8.16 11.22
C PRO A 64 -20.91 8.34 10.96
N LEU A 65 -21.29 8.78 9.77
CA LEU A 65 -22.67 8.87 9.33
C LEU A 65 -23.37 7.51 9.23
N HIS A 66 -22.76 6.44 8.72
CA HIS A 66 -23.49 5.18 8.54
C HIS A 66 -23.91 4.55 9.87
N MET A 67 -23.00 4.46 10.85
CA MET A 67 -23.34 3.93 12.18
C MET A 67 -24.23 4.86 12.99
N LYS A 68 -24.05 6.19 12.88
CA LYS A 68 -24.93 7.16 13.57
C LYS A 68 -26.34 7.17 12.99
N TYR A 69 -26.51 7.14 11.67
CA TYR A 69 -27.84 7.09 11.04
C TYR A 69 -28.53 5.76 11.31
N VAL A 70 -27.84 4.62 11.18
CA VAL A 70 -28.46 3.31 11.46
C VAL A 70 -28.88 3.21 12.93
N CYS A 71 -28.03 3.63 13.88
CA CYS A 71 -28.37 3.64 15.29
C CYS A 71 -29.49 4.65 15.61
N ALA A 72 -29.47 5.85 15.02
CA ALA A 72 -30.53 6.84 15.21
C ALA A 72 -31.88 6.39 14.62
N CYS A 73 -31.90 5.76 13.44
CA CYS A 73 -33.09 5.17 12.83
C CYS A 73 -33.63 3.97 13.63
N ALA A 74 -32.74 3.16 14.22
CA ALA A 74 -33.13 2.03 15.07
C ALA A 74 -33.69 2.48 16.43
N LEU A 75 -33.17 3.57 17.00
CA LEU A 75 -33.60 4.11 18.30
C LEU A 75 -34.86 5.00 18.19
N ASN A 76 -35.14 5.58 17.03
CA ASN A 76 -36.32 6.43 16.80
C ASN A 76 -36.88 6.26 15.37
N PRO A 77 -37.64 5.19 15.10
CA PRO A 77 -38.18 4.93 13.77
C PRO A 77 -39.26 5.95 13.32
N GLU A 78 -39.84 6.72 14.23
CA GLU A 78 -40.98 7.61 13.96
C GLU A 78 -40.61 9.06 13.60
N LYS A 79 -39.35 9.49 13.76
CA LYS A 79 -38.93 10.90 13.63
C LYS A 79 -38.44 11.32 12.24
N THR A 80 -38.49 10.46 11.24
CA THR A 80 -37.87 10.72 9.92
C THR A 80 -38.72 11.56 8.96
N TRP A 81 -39.91 12.05 9.37
CA TRP A 81 -40.79 12.78 8.44
C TRP A 81 -41.37 14.11 8.94
N GLU A 82 -41.14 14.52 10.19
CA GLU A 82 -41.61 15.82 10.68
C GLU A 82 -40.47 16.84 10.81
N LYS A 83 -40.25 17.61 9.74
CA LYS A 83 -40.21 19.09 9.75
C LYS A 83 -39.69 19.60 8.42
N GLY A 84 -40.59 19.59 7.43
CA GLY A 84 -40.61 20.67 6.46
C GLY A 84 -41.02 21.96 7.17
N SER A 85 -40.04 22.73 7.64
CA SER A 85 -40.22 24.16 7.88
C SER A 85 -38.86 24.85 7.73
N ALA A 86 -38.47 25.09 6.48
CA ALA A 86 -37.42 26.05 6.19
C ALA A 86 -37.94 27.45 6.59
N PRO A 87 -37.12 28.29 7.25
CA PRO A 87 -37.51 29.65 7.59
C PRO A 87 -37.56 30.52 6.33
N LEU A 88 -38.54 31.43 6.29
CA LEU A 88 -38.55 32.61 5.40
C LEU A 88 -37.37 33.52 5.74
#